data_AF-A0A6I9NBJ1-F1
#
_entry.id   AF-A0A6I9NBJ1-F1
#
_cell.length_a   1.000
_cell.length_b   1.000
_cell.length_c   1.000
_cell.angle_alpha   90.00
_cell.angle_beta   90.00
_cell.angle_gamma   90.00
#
_symmetry.space_group_name_H-M   'P 1'
#
loop_
_entity.id
_entity.type
_entity.pdbx_description
1 polymer ?
#
loop_
_entity_poly.entity_id
_entity_poly.type
_entity_poly.pdbx_seq_one_letter_code
_entity_poly.pdbx_strand_id
1 'polypeptide(L)'
;MPAEMTMLADHPARQLLDFTQKLDINLLDNVVNSMHHDIGSQQRVAQEVLTNLKDHPDAWTRVDTILEFSQNMKTKYYALQILETVIKTRWKILPRNQCEGIKKYVVGLIIKTSSDPANMEKEGVYISKLNMILVQILKQEWPKHWPTFISDIVGASRTSESLCQNNMIILKLLSEEVFDFSSGQMTQVKAKHLKD
;
A
#
# COMPACT_ATOMS: atom_id res chain seq x y z
N MET A 1 -11.57 -30.52 19.60
CA MET A 1 -10.55 -29.44 19.57
C MET A 1 -10.27 -28.87 18.18
N PRO A 2 -10.13 -29.62 17.07
CA PRO A 2 -9.93 -29.01 15.74
C PRO A 2 -11.17 -28.25 15.25
N ALA A 3 -12.37 -28.80 15.43
CA ALA A 3 -13.62 -28.24 14.90
C ALA A 3 -14.06 -26.91 15.57
N GLU A 4 -13.84 -26.74 16.88
CA GLU A 4 -14.11 -25.45 17.57
C GLU A 4 -13.15 -24.35 17.14
N MET A 5 -11.92 -24.74 16.78
CA MET A 5 -10.87 -23.80 16.34
C MET A 5 -11.14 -23.29 14.92
N THR A 6 -11.67 -24.14 14.04
CA THR A 6 -12.19 -23.72 12.72
C THR A 6 -13.36 -22.76 12.88
N MET A 7 -14.27 -22.98 13.83
CA MET A 7 -15.46 -22.14 14.05
C MET A 7 -15.12 -20.72 14.55
N LEU A 8 -14.10 -20.57 15.40
CA LEU A 8 -13.62 -19.26 15.89
C LEU A 8 -12.88 -18.47 14.80
N ALA A 9 -12.24 -19.15 13.85
CA ALA A 9 -11.59 -18.56 12.68
C ALA A 9 -12.59 -18.12 11.60
N ASP A 10 -13.65 -18.89 11.43
CA ASP A 10 -14.62 -18.74 10.34
C ASP A 10 -15.46 -17.46 10.48
N HIS A 11 -15.77 -17.05 11.71
CA HIS A 11 -16.61 -15.87 11.93
C HIS A 11 -15.92 -14.54 11.61
N PRO A 12 -14.70 -14.24 12.12
CA PRO A 12 -13.94 -13.05 11.72
C PRO A 12 -13.62 -13.03 10.23
N ALA A 13 -13.26 -14.19 9.66
CA ALA A 13 -12.98 -14.32 8.23
C ALA A 13 -14.19 -13.93 7.38
N ARG A 14 -15.37 -14.49 7.69
CA ARG A 14 -16.62 -14.20 6.97
C ARG A 14 -17.01 -12.75 7.07
N GLN A 15 -16.87 -12.11 8.24
CA GLN A 15 -17.23 -10.70 8.41
C GLN A 15 -16.27 -9.76 7.68
N LEU A 16 -14.95 -9.98 7.79
CA LEU A 16 -13.97 -9.14 7.10
C LEU A 16 -14.03 -9.30 5.57
N LEU A 17 -14.45 -10.47 5.08
CA LEU A 17 -14.66 -10.77 3.66
C LEU A 17 -16.08 -10.45 3.16
N ASP A 18 -16.99 -9.97 4.01
CA ASP A 18 -18.32 -9.55 3.57
C ASP A 18 -18.29 -8.12 3.03
N PHE A 19 -18.25 -7.98 1.71
CA PHE A 19 -18.23 -6.70 0.99
C PHE A 19 -19.60 -6.01 0.90
N THR A 20 -20.68 -6.64 1.41
CA THR A 20 -22.02 -6.04 1.44
C THR A 20 -22.22 -5.11 2.65
N GLN A 21 -21.38 -5.24 3.67
CA GLN A 21 -21.44 -4.48 4.91
C GLN A 21 -20.27 -3.50 5.05
N LYS A 22 -20.37 -2.59 6.02
CA LYS A 22 -19.25 -1.74 6.41
C LYS A 22 -18.15 -2.59 7.04
N LEU A 23 -16.89 -2.34 6.69
CA LEU A 23 -15.75 -3.04 7.28
C LEU A 23 -15.64 -2.68 8.76
N ASP A 24 -15.58 -3.69 9.62
CA ASP A 24 -15.25 -3.50 11.03
C ASP A 24 -13.72 -3.35 11.20
N ILE A 25 -13.29 -2.10 11.42
CA ILE A 25 -11.87 -1.75 11.58
C ILE A 25 -11.30 -2.28 12.90
N ASN A 26 -12.10 -2.34 13.96
CA ASN A 26 -11.64 -2.87 15.25
C ASN A 26 -11.37 -4.38 15.14
N LEU A 27 -12.26 -5.10 14.44
CA LEU A 27 -12.06 -6.51 14.15
C LEU A 27 -10.78 -6.72 13.33
N LEU A 28 -10.57 -5.92 12.27
CA LEU A 28 -9.35 -6.00 11.47
C LEU A 28 -8.09 -5.73 12.32
N ASP A 29 -8.11 -4.69 13.15
CA ASP A 29 -7.00 -4.37 14.05
C ASP A 29 -6.69 -5.52 15.02
N ASN A 30 -7.71 -6.19 15.54
CA ASN A 30 -7.56 -7.36 16.40
C ASN A 30 -6.92 -8.54 15.65
N VAL A 31 -7.36 -8.83 14.42
CA VAL A 31 -6.79 -9.91 13.61
C VAL A 31 -5.34 -9.60 13.23
N VAL A 32 -5.03 -8.37 12.85
CA VAL A 32 -3.64 -7.94 12.58
C VAL A 32 -2.77 -8.04 13.82
N ASN A 33 -3.28 -7.66 15.00
CA ASN A 33 -2.55 -7.81 16.24
C ASN A 33 -2.30 -9.28 16.61
N SER A 34 -3.30 -10.15 16.42
CA SER A 34 -3.18 -11.59 16.64
C SER A 34 -2.07 -12.20 15.77
N MET A 35 -2.00 -11.82 14.49
CA MET A 35 -0.93 -12.26 13.57
C MET A 35 0.49 -11.91 14.07
N HIS A 36 0.65 -10.80 14.79
CA HIS A 36 1.96 -10.32 15.21
C HIS A 36 2.35 -10.68 16.65
N HIS A 37 1.40 -10.97 17.53
CA HIS A 37 1.68 -11.21 18.95
C HIS A 37 1.29 -12.61 19.43
N ASP A 38 0.30 -13.24 18.80
CA ASP A 38 -0.08 -14.61 19.19
C ASP A 38 0.88 -15.61 18.56
N ILE A 39 0.92 -16.82 19.12
CA ILE A 39 1.79 -17.91 18.69
C ILE A 39 0.96 -19.16 18.41
N GLY A 40 1.36 -19.94 17.42
CA GLY A 40 0.78 -21.25 17.15
C GLY A 40 -0.49 -21.15 16.30
N SER A 41 -1.60 -21.74 16.77
CA SER A 41 -2.80 -21.89 15.96
C SER A 41 -3.52 -20.57 15.68
N GLN A 42 -3.60 -19.66 16.66
CA GLN A 42 -4.27 -18.38 16.48
C GLN A 42 -3.53 -17.49 15.46
N GLN A 43 -2.20 -17.48 15.51
CA GLN A 43 -1.38 -16.77 14.53
C GLN A 43 -1.60 -17.28 13.11
N ARG A 44 -1.64 -18.61 12.92
CA ARG A 44 -1.91 -19.23 11.61
C ARG A 44 -3.28 -18.84 11.07
N VAL A 45 -4.30 -18.90 11.91
CA VAL A 45 -5.66 -18.47 11.56
C VAL A 45 -5.66 -17.01 11.13
N ALA A 46 -5.07 -16.11 11.92
CA ALA A 46 -5.00 -14.69 11.57
C ALA A 46 -4.27 -14.46 10.24
N GLN A 47 -3.18 -15.19 10.00
CA GLN A 47 -2.44 -15.12 8.74
C GLN A 47 -3.28 -15.59 7.54
N GLU A 48 -4.04 -16.68 7.68
CA GLU A 48 -4.93 -17.18 6.63
C GLU A 48 -6.03 -16.17 6.30
N VAL A 49 -6.66 -15.57 7.32
CA VAL A 49 -7.69 -14.54 7.13
C VAL A 49 -7.13 -13.31 6.42
N LEU A 50 -5.97 -12.80 6.84
CA LEU A 50 -5.34 -11.65 6.20
C LEU A 50 -4.86 -11.98 4.78
N THR A 51 -4.40 -13.20 4.53
CA THR A 51 -4.01 -13.60 3.17
C THR A 51 -5.24 -13.64 2.25
N ASN A 52 -6.33 -14.28 2.68
CA ASN A 52 -7.57 -14.35 1.92
C ASN A 52 -8.17 -12.97 1.67
N LEU A 53 -8.15 -12.08 2.67
CA LEU A 53 -8.62 -10.71 2.52
C LEU A 53 -7.75 -9.93 1.53
N LYS A 54 -6.42 -10.08 1.58
CA LYS A 54 -5.51 -9.38 0.66
C LYS A 54 -5.69 -9.82 -0.79
N ASP A 55 -5.96 -11.11 -1.01
CA ASP A 55 -6.12 -11.69 -2.35
C ASP A 55 -7.54 -11.49 -2.92
N HIS A 56 -8.51 -11.06 -2.10
CA HIS A 56 -9.86 -10.80 -2.55
C HIS A 56 -9.91 -9.70 -3.63
N PRO A 57 -10.70 -9.87 -4.72
CA PRO A 57 -10.74 -8.92 -5.82
C PRO A 57 -11.10 -7.50 -5.39
N ASP A 58 -12.02 -7.35 -4.43
CA ASP A 58 -12.52 -6.04 -4.01
C ASP A 58 -11.82 -5.47 -2.77
N ALA A 59 -10.79 -6.15 -2.23
CA ALA A 59 -10.12 -5.73 -1.00
C ALA A 59 -9.59 -4.29 -1.04
N TRP A 60 -9.10 -3.86 -2.21
CA TRP A 60 -8.56 -2.51 -2.40
C TRP A 60 -9.61 -1.40 -2.20
N THR A 61 -10.89 -1.71 -2.39
CA THR A 61 -11.99 -0.74 -2.20
C THR A 61 -12.18 -0.36 -0.73
N ARG A 62 -11.53 -1.07 0.21
CA ARG A 62 -11.58 -0.80 1.64
C ARG A 62 -10.32 -0.10 2.17
N VAL A 63 -9.27 0.05 1.33
CA VAL A 63 -7.96 0.53 1.78
C VAL A 63 -8.02 1.96 2.31
N ASP A 64 -8.78 2.83 1.65
CA ASP A 64 -9.01 4.21 2.08
C ASP A 64 -9.64 4.27 3.48
N THR A 65 -10.68 3.47 3.71
CA THR A 65 -11.39 3.35 4.98
C THR A 65 -10.44 2.82 6.07
N ILE A 66 -9.61 1.83 5.77
CA ILE A 66 -8.64 1.30 6.73
C ILE A 66 -7.61 2.35 7.11
N LEU A 67 -7.05 3.06 6.13
CA LEU A 67 -6.01 4.07 6.36
C LEU A 67 -6.55 5.32 7.08
N GLU A 68 -7.83 5.64 6.90
CA GLU A 68 -8.51 6.75 7.56
C GLU A 68 -8.86 6.44 9.02
N PHE A 69 -9.44 5.27 9.30
CA PHE A 69 -10.03 4.99 10.62
C PHE A 69 -9.16 4.15 11.55
N SER A 70 -8.27 3.29 11.03
CA SER A 70 -7.42 2.48 11.90
C SER A 70 -6.39 3.34 12.64
N GLN A 71 -6.18 3.06 13.92
CA GLN A 71 -5.10 3.65 14.71
C GLN A 71 -3.86 2.75 14.77
N ASN A 72 -3.96 1.52 14.27
CA ASN A 72 -2.88 0.55 14.31
C ASN A 72 -1.98 0.66 13.07
N MET A 73 -0.71 1.02 13.29
CA MET A 73 0.28 1.13 12.20
C MET A 73 0.50 -0.18 11.44
N LYS A 74 0.39 -1.34 12.10
CA LYS A 74 0.50 -2.65 11.43
C LYS A 74 -0.67 -2.88 10.48
N THR A 75 -1.87 -2.45 10.85
CA THR A 75 -3.06 -2.53 10.00
C THR A 75 -2.96 -1.57 8.82
N LYS A 76 -2.49 -0.34 9.04
CA LYS A 76 -2.21 0.60 7.94
C LYS A 76 -1.18 0.04 6.96
N TYR A 77 -0.11 -0.56 7.48
CA TYR A 77 0.89 -1.22 6.64
C TYR A 77 0.28 -2.37 5.82
N TYR A 78 -0.55 -3.20 6.45
CA TYR A 78 -1.28 -4.27 5.77
C TYR A 78 -2.20 -3.73 4.66
N ALA A 79 -2.93 -2.62 4.90
CA ALA A 79 -3.74 -1.97 3.87
C ALA A 79 -2.90 -1.50 2.68
N LEU A 80 -1.69 -0.96 2.92
CA LEU A 80 -0.76 -0.63 1.84
C LEU A 80 -0.28 -1.87 1.07
N GLN A 81 -0.16 -3.04 1.70
CA GLN A 81 0.15 -4.29 1.00
C GLN A 81 -0.99 -4.73 0.07
N ILE A 82 -2.25 -4.52 0.46
CA ILE A 82 -3.41 -4.76 -0.42
C ILE A 82 -3.33 -3.85 -1.64
N LEU A 83 -3.08 -2.56 -1.41
CA LEU A 83 -2.97 -1.57 -2.48
C LEU A 83 -1.82 -1.90 -3.45
N GLU A 84 -0.68 -2.32 -2.91
CA GLU A 84 0.47 -2.77 -3.71
C GLU A 84 0.12 -3.93 -4.63
N THR A 85 -0.56 -4.96 -4.11
CA THR A 85 -0.99 -6.12 -4.91
C THR A 85 -1.81 -5.67 -6.09
N VAL A 86 -2.77 -4.77 -5.88
CA VAL A 86 -3.63 -4.26 -6.96
C VAL A 86 -2.86 -3.44 -7.98
N ILE A 87 -1.94 -2.57 -7.54
CA ILE A 87 -1.09 -1.79 -8.45
C ILE A 87 -0.18 -2.70 -9.30
N LYS A 88 0.35 -3.78 -8.71
CA LYS A 88 1.23 -4.71 -9.43
C LYS A 88 0.47 -5.60 -10.42
N THR A 89 -0.71 -6.06 -10.06
CA THR A 89 -1.39 -7.15 -10.80
C THR A 89 -2.55 -6.68 -11.67
N ARG A 90 -3.32 -5.67 -11.22
CA ARG A 90 -4.62 -5.31 -11.80
C ARG A 90 -4.72 -3.85 -12.24
N TRP A 91 -3.67 -3.06 -12.07
CA TRP A 91 -3.68 -1.63 -12.41
C TRP A 91 -4.17 -1.31 -13.83
N LYS A 92 -3.77 -2.11 -14.82
CA LYS A 92 -4.15 -1.88 -16.23
C LYS A 92 -5.62 -2.15 -16.55
N ILE A 93 -6.31 -2.95 -15.73
CA ILE A 93 -7.72 -3.29 -15.91
C ILE A 93 -8.65 -2.45 -15.03
N LEU A 94 -8.10 -1.68 -14.09
CA LEU A 94 -8.89 -0.78 -13.27
C LEU A 94 -9.45 0.37 -14.14
N PRO A 95 -10.68 0.83 -13.86
CA PRO A 95 -11.21 2.06 -14.44
C PRO A 95 -10.27 3.24 -14.20
N ARG A 96 -10.04 4.08 -15.21
CA ARG A 96 -9.05 5.18 -15.13
C ARG A 96 -9.33 6.18 -14.00
N ASN A 97 -10.61 6.43 -13.70
CA ASN A 97 -11.00 7.27 -12.56
C ASN A 97 -10.54 6.68 -11.21
N GLN A 98 -10.53 5.34 -11.07
CA GLN A 98 -10.02 4.68 -9.86
C GLN A 98 -8.49 4.77 -9.78
N CYS A 99 -7.79 4.58 -10.90
CA CYS A 99 -6.33 4.81 -10.95
C CYS A 99 -5.95 6.23 -10.52
N GLU A 100 -6.67 7.23 -11.05
CA GLU A 100 -6.46 8.64 -10.68
C GLU A 100 -6.81 8.91 -9.22
N GLY A 101 -7.87 8.30 -8.69
CA GLY A 101 -8.24 8.37 -7.27
C GLY A 101 -7.14 7.82 -6.36
N ILE A 102 -6.66 6.60 -6.63
CA ILE A 102 -5.56 5.96 -5.90
C ILE A 102 -4.30 6.84 -5.94
N LYS A 103 -3.95 7.33 -7.13
CA LYS A 103 -2.77 8.20 -7.33
C LYS A 103 -2.85 9.45 -6.45
N LYS A 104 -3.96 10.19 -6.52
CA LYS A 104 -4.16 11.42 -5.72
C LYS A 104 -4.15 11.12 -4.22
N TYR A 105 -4.77 10.02 -3.81
CA TYR A 105 -4.83 9.62 -2.42
C TYR A 105 -3.44 9.27 -1.85
N VAL A 106 -2.65 8.45 -2.56
CA VAL A 106 -1.28 8.08 -2.15
C VAL A 106 -0.37 9.31 -2.07
N VAL A 107 -0.42 10.19 -3.08
CA VAL A 107 0.35 11.45 -3.07
C VAL A 107 -0.06 12.33 -1.89
N GLY A 108 -1.36 12.50 -1.66
CA GLY A 108 -1.89 13.28 -0.54
C GLY A 108 -1.45 12.73 0.82
N LEU A 109 -1.45 11.41 0.99
CA LEU A 109 -0.94 10.76 2.20
C LEU A 109 0.55 11.02 2.39
N ILE A 110 1.38 10.85 1.35
CA ILE A 110 2.82 11.13 1.41
C ILE A 110 3.07 12.57 1.82
N ILE A 111 2.40 13.54 1.19
CA ILE A 111 2.56 14.96 1.54
C ILE A 111 2.18 15.18 3.00
N LYS A 112 1.01 14.67 3.43
CA LYS A 112 0.52 14.84 4.81
C LYS A 112 1.50 14.27 5.84
N THR A 113 2.04 13.08 5.60
CA THR A 113 2.90 12.39 6.59
C THR A 113 4.34 12.86 6.55
N SER A 114 4.89 13.18 5.37
CA SER A 114 6.30 13.58 5.23
C SER A 114 6.55 15.07 5.39
N SER A 115 5.52 15.93 5.37
CA SER A 115 5.71 17.36 5.61
C SER A 115 6.04 17.70 7.07
N ASP A 116 5.75 16.82 8.02
CA ASP A 116 6.05 17.01 9.45
C ASP A 116 7.26 16.15 9.89
N PRO A 117 8.37 16.76 10.33
CA PRO A 117 9.54 16.04 10.82
C PRO A 117 9.25 15.04 11.95
N ALA A 118 8.28 15.32 12.83
CA ALA A 118 7.95 14.42 13.94
C ALA A 118 7.32 13.10 13.44
N ASN A 119 6.56 13.16 12.34
CA ASN A 119 5.98 11.98 11.70
C ASN A 119 7.04 11.18 10.96
N MET A 120 8.03 11.84 10.35
CA MET A 120 9.16 11.16 9.69
C MET A 120 9.94 10.26 10.67
N GLU A 121 10.11 10.70 11.92
CA GLU A 121 10.79 9.92 12.96
C GLU A 121 9.90 8.78 13.49
N LYS A 122 8.63 9.06 13.80
CA LYS A 122 7.72 8.09 14.41
C LYS A 122 7.19 7.03 13.46
N GLU A 123 6.93 7.40 12.20
CA GLU A 123 6.22 6.58 11.21
C GLU A 123 7.13 6.18 10.02
N GLY A 124 8.45 6.22 10.18
CA GLY A 124 9.41 6.00 9.09
C GLY A 124 9.18 4.73 8.26
N VAL A 125 8.76 3.62 8.90
CA VAL A 125 8.42 2.36 8.19
C VAL A 125 7.17 2.51 7.32
N TYR A 126 6.15 3.20 7.82
CA TYR A 126 4.91 3.46 7.09
C TYR A 126 5.14 4.42 5.92
N ILE A 127 5.92 5.48 6.13
CA ILE A 127 6.32 6.44 5.09
C ILE A 127 7.16 5.74 4.01
N SER A 128 8.12 4.91 4.41
CA SER A 128 8.91 4.10 3.47
C SER A 128 8.01 3.19 2.63
N LYS A 129 6.96 2.60 3.22
CA LYS A 129 5.99 1.80 2.47
C LYS A 129 5.19 2.64 1.48
N LEU A 130 4.69 3.81 1.88
CA LEU A 130 3.98 4.74 1.00
C LEU A 130 4.84 5.15 -0.21
N ASN A 131 6.12 5.48 0.01
CA ASN A 131 7.06 5.79 -1.06
C ASN A 131 7.17 4.62 -2.05
N MET A 132 7.23 3.39 -1.55
CA MET A 132 7.26 2.19 -2.38
C MET A 132 5.98 2.04 -3.21
N ILE A 133 4.81 2.30 -2.61
CA ILE A 133 3.53 2.29 -3.34
C ILE A 133 3.56 3.31 -4.47
N LEU A 134 4.01 4.55 -4.21
CA LEU A 134 4.13 5.57 -5.23
C LEU A 134 5.05 5.12 -6.38
N VAL A 135 6.21 4.52 -6.06
CA VAL A 135 7.12 3.98 -7.08
C VAL A 135 6.46 2.88 -7.91
N GLN A 136 5.65 2.00 -7.31
CA GLN A 136 4.89 1.01 -8.08
C GLN A 136 3.85 1.68 -9.01
N ILE A 137 3.21 2.77 -8.60
CA ILE A 137 2.30 3.54 -9.48
C ILE A 137 3.10 4.17 -10.63
N LEU A 138 4.26 4.78 -10.35
CA LEU A 138 5.12 5.39 -11.37
C LEU A 138 5.58 4.36 -12.38
N LYS A 139 5.98 3.17 -11.94
CA LYS A 139 6.29 2.05 -12.86
C LYS A 139 5.13 1.73 -13.80
N GLN A 140 3.87 1.99 -13.44
CA GLN A 140 2.73 1.72 -14.31
C GLN A 140 2.36 2.90 -15.21
N GLU A 141 2.50 4.14 -14.73
CA GLU A 141 1.95 5.35 -15.38
C GLU A 141 3.00 6.27 -15.99
N TRP A 142 4.21 6.34 -15.42
CA TRP A 142 5.28 7.21 -15.90
C TRP A 142 6.06 6.55 -17.05
N PRO A 143 6.47 7.31 -18.09
CA PRO A 143 6.18 8.72 -18.33
C PRO A 143 4.84 9.00 -19.03
N LYS A 144 4.22 7.98 -19.66
CA LYS A 144 3.12 8.16 -20.62
C LYS A 144 1.89 8.90 -20.09
N HIS A 145 1.41 8.54 -18.90
CA HIS A 145 0.19 9.10 -18.30
C HIS A 145 0.47 10.01 -17.10
N TRP A 146 1.75 10.18 -16.74
CA TRP A 146 2.17 11.15 -15.72
C TRP A 146 3.45 11.88 -16.13
N PRO A 147 3.48 12.56 -17.28
CA PRO A 147 4.69 13.15 -17.83
C PRO A 147 5.28 14.26 -16.94
N THR A 148 4.44 14.93 -16.14
CA THR A 148 4.83 16.03 -15.25
C THR A 148 5.39 15.56 -13.91
N PHE A 149 5.48 14.26 -13.63
CA PHE A 149 5.87 13.77 -12.30
C PHE A 149 7.17 14.40 -11.78
N ILE A 150 8.22 14.46 -12.61
CA ILE A 150 9.52 15.02 -12.20
C ILE A 150 9.41 16.53 -11.91
N SER A 151 8.67 17.29 -12.71
CA SER A 151 8.44 18.71 -12.42
C SER A 151 7.61 18.91 -11.15
N ASP A 152 6.60 18.06 -10.95
CA ASP A 152 5.69 18.14 -9.81
C ASP A 152 6.41 17.83 -8.50
N ILE A 153 7.23 16.76 -8.47
CA ILE A 153 7.99 16.38 -7.27
C ILE A 153 9.08 17.41 -6.93
N VAL A 154 9.77 17.95 -7.94
CA VAL A 154 10.76 19.03 -7.75
C VAL A 154 10.08 20.32 -7.27
N GLY A 155 8.89 20.62 -7.77
CA GLY A 155 8.07 21.73 -7.28
C GLY A 155 7.66 21.54 -5.82
N ALA A 156 7.13 20.36 -5.48
CA ALA A 156 6.71 20.01 -4.13
C ALA A 156 7.87 20.06 -3.12
N SER A 157 9.07 19.62 -3.52
CA SER A 157 10.28 19.67 -2.69
C SER A 157 10.66 21.08 -2.20
N ARG A 158 10.14 22.14 -2.83
CA ARG A 158 10.39 23.52 -2.39
C ARG A 158 9.51 23.93 -1.19
N THR A 159 8.53 23.12 -0.82
CA THR A 159 7.52 23.45 0.20
C THR A 159 8.02 23.22 1.63
N SER A 160 8.74 22.13 1.88
CA SER A 160 9.41 21.87 3.16
C SER A 160 10.64 20.99 2.98
N GLU A 161 11.59 21.11 3.89
CA GLU A 161 12.82 20.32 3.88
C GLU A 161 12.55 18.83 4.13
N SER A 162 11.63 18.51 5.04
CA SER A 162 11.18 17.14 5.33
C SER A 162 10.55 16.46 4.11
N LEU A 163 9.70 17.16 3.38
CA LEU A 163 9.11 16.67 2.14
C LEU A 163 10.17 16.53 1.04
N CYS A 164 11.11 17.47 0.95
CA CYS A 164 12.25 17.37 0.04
C CYS A 164 13.10 16.12 0.31
N GLN A 165 13.44 15.87 1.57
CA GLN A 165 14.17 14.68 2.01
C GLN A 165 13.43 13.40 1.60
N ASN A 166 12.12 13.35 1.84
CA ASN A 166 11.30 12.21 1.44
C ASN A 166 11.25 12.03 -0.08
N ASN A 167 11.16 13.14 -0.83
CA ASN A 167 11.20 13.12 -2.30
C ASN A 167 12.53 12.59 -2.83
N MET A 168 13.65 12.90 -2.19
CA MET A 168 14.96 12.32 -2.54
C MET A 168 14.98 10.80 -2.35
N ILE A 169 14.32 10.29 -1.29
CA ILE A 169 14.15 8.84 -1.09
C ILE A 169 13.30 8.24 -2.21
N ILE A 170 12.18 8.86 -2.57
CA ILE A 170 11.32 8.41 -3.68
C ILE A 170 12.10 8.32 -5.00
N LEU A 171 12.88 9.36 -5.33
CA LEU A 171 13.71 9.39 -6.54
C LEU A 171 14.79 8.30 -6.53
N LYS A 172 15.43 8.07 -5.38
CA LYS A 172 16.38 6.97 -5.20
C LYS A 172 15.72 5.62 -5.46
N LEU A 173 14.57 5.35 -4.86
CA LEU A 173 13.84 4.09 -5.02
C LEU A 173 13.36 3.89 -6.46
N LEU A 174 12.91 4.96 -7.12
CA LEU A 174 12.54 4.93 -8.53
C LEU A 174 13.76 4.56 -9.39
N SER A 175 14.93 5.15 -9.11
CA SER A 175 16.18 4.82 -9.79
C SER A 175 16.54 3.35 -9.59
N GLU A 176 16.51 2.84 -8.36
CA GLU A 176 16.81 1.43 -8.06
C GLU A 176 15.86 0.48 -8.82
N GLU A 177 14.55 0.75 -8.82
CA GLU A 177 13.56 -0.09 -9.49
C GLU A 177 13.66 -0.06 -11.03
N VAL A 178 14.09 1.07 -11.62
CA VAL A 178 14.22 1.24 -13.08
C VAL A 178 15.57 0.77 -13.60
N PHE A 179 16.65 1.08 -12.88
CA PHE A 179 18.02 0.82 -13.36
C PHE A 179 18.59 -0.48 -12.82
N ASP A 180 18.42 -0.77 -11.52
CA ASP A 180 19.10 -1.87 -10.83
C ASP A 180 18.26 -3.17 -10.81
N PHE A 181 16.94 -3.05 -10.57
CA PHE A 181 16.03 -4.21 -10.41
C PHE A 181 15.08 -4.45 -11.60
N SER A 182 15.34 -3.82 -12.74
CA SER A 182 14.47 -3.98 -13.93
C SER A 182 14.44 -5.40 -14.51
N SER A 183 15.53 -6.17 -14.34
CA SER A 183 15.63 -7.55 -14.82
C SER A 183 14.70 -8.49 -14.05
N GLY A 184 13.71 -9.07 -14.75
CA GLY A 184 12.77 -10.06 -14.19
C GLY A 184 11.50 -9.47 -13.58
N GLN A 185 11.44 -8.16 -13.32
CA GLN A 185 10.22 -7.48 -12.83
C GLN A 185 9.49 -6.66 -13.89
N MET A 186 10.14 -6.34 -15.00
CA MET A 186 9.54 -5.64 -16.13
C MET A 186 10.06 -6.17 -17.47
N THR A 187 9.26 -6.02 -18.53
CA THR A 187 9.69 -6.38 -19.88
C THR A 187 10.86 -5.51 -20.33
N GLN A 188 11.80 -6.05 -21.11
CA GLN A 188 12.98 -5.31 -21.62
C GLN A 188 12.61 -4.00 -22.33
N VAL A 189 11.53 -3.99 -23.13
CA VAL A 189 11.04 -2.79 -23.83
C VAL A 189 10.62 -1.70 -22.85
N LYS A 190 9.87 -2.08 -21.80
CA LYS A 190 9.45 -1.16 -20.75
C LYS A 190 10.63 -0.62 -19.93
N ALA A 191 11.61 -1.49 -19.63
CA ALA A 191 12.83 -1.07 -18.95
C ALA A 191 13.59 -0.04 -19.76
N LYS A 192 13.78 -0.27 -21.07
CA LYS A 192 14.43 0.69 -21.97
C LYS A 192 13.67 2.02 -22.01
N HIS A 193 12.35 1.98 -22.17
CA HIS A 193 11.54 3.20 -22.22
C HIS A 193 11.54 4.04 -20.93
N LEU A 194 11.81 3.42 -19.76
CA LEU A 194 11.93 4.14 -18.49
C LEU A 194 13.35 4.69 -18.26
N LYS A 195 14.35 4.16 -18.98
CA LYS A 195 15.76 4.58 -18.90
C LYS A 195 16.10 5.70 -19.88
N ASP A 196 15.43 5.71 -21.03
CA ASP A 196 15.51 6.71 -22.10
C ASP A 196 14.68 7.96 -21.73
#